data_AF-A0A376LFG2-F1
#
_entry.id   AF-A0A376LFG2-F1
#
_cell.length_a   1.000
_cell.length_b   1.000
_cell.length_c   1.000
_cell.angle_alpha   90.00
_cell.angle_beta   90.00
_cell.angle_gamma   90.00
#
_symmetry.space_group_name_H-M   'P 1'
#
loop_
_entity.id
_entity.type
_entity.pdbx_description
1 polymer ?
#
loop_
_entity_poly.entity_id
_entity_poly.type
_entity_poly.pdbx_seq_one_letter_code
_entity_poly.pdbx_strand_id
1 'polypeptide(L)'
;MQQTEQMARQHDVWHYALWSLIQQSEILFAQGFLQTAWETQEKAFQLINEQHLEQLPMHEFLVRIRAQLLWAWARLDEAEASARSGIEVLSSYQPQQTASVPGNVDSMLAGPW
;
A
#
# COMPACT_ATOMS: atom_id res chain seq x y z
N MET A 1 10.76 -3.79 11.64
CA MET A 1 10.41 -3.94 10.20
C MET A 1 11.52 -4.57 9.37
N GLN A 2 12.80 -4.25 9.56
CA GLN A 2 13.90 -4.88 8.79
C GLN A 2 13.92 -6.42 8.84
N GLN A 3 13.62 -7.04 9.99
CA GLN A 3 13.51 -8.51 10.10
C GLN A 3 12.37 -9.08 9.23
N THR A 4 11.25 -8.37 9.10
CA THR A 4 10.10 -8.79 8.27
C THR A 4 10.46 -8.77 6.79
N GLU A 5 11.22 -7.76 6.36
CA GLU A 5 11.70 -7.64 4.97
C GLU A 5 12.68 -8.77 4.60
N GLN A 6 13.60 -9.12 5.52
CA GLN A 6 14.55 -10.23 5.29
C GLN A 6 13.87 -11.59 5.22
N MET A 7 12.87 -11.86 6.07
CA MET A 7 12.11 -13.12 6.04
C MET A 7 11.19 -13.21 4.81
N ALA A 8 10.61 -12.10 4.35
CA ALA A 8 9.73 -12.08 3.18
C ALA A 8 10.46 -12.44 1.87
N ARG A 9 11.73 -12.01 1.71
CA ARG A 9 12.56 -12.36 0.54
C ARG A 9 12.95 -13.84 0.49
N GLN A 10 12.88 -14.56 1.62
CA GLN A 10 13.24 -15.98 1.70
C GLN A 10 12.07 -16.93 1.37
N HIS A 11 10.85 -16.41 1.27
CA HIS A 11 9.63 -17.21 1.13
C HIS A 11 8.69 -16.73 0.00
N ASP A 12 9.19 -15.96 -0.97
CA ASP A 12 8.39 -15.38 -2.07
C ASP A 12 7.19 -14.53 -1.61
N VAL A 13 7.24 -13.96 -0.40
CA VAL A 13 6.14 -13.15 0.13
C VAL A 13 6.38 -11.66 -0.14
N TRP A 14 6.55 -11.35 -1.43
CA TRP A 14 6.90 -10.03 -1.96
C TRP A 14 5.93 -8.93 -1.50
N HIS A 15 4.68 -9.29 -1.25
CA HIS A 15 3.65 -8.39 -0.74
C HIS A 15 4.00 -7.83 0.65
N TYR A 16 4.58 -8.64 1.56
CA TYR A 16 5.01 -8.15 2.88
C TYR A 16 6.29 -7.32 2.82
N ALA A 17 7.20 -7.64 1.89
CA ALA A 17 8.37 -6.80 1.66
C ALA A 17 7.95 -5.41 1.14
N LEU A 18 7.04 -5.36 0.17
CA LEU A 18 6.47 -4.12 -0.35
C LEU A 18 5.75 -3.32 0.75
N TRP A 19 4.89 -3.98 1.53
CA TRP A 19 4.18 -3.34 2.64
C TRP A 19 5.15 -2.76 3.69
N SER A 20 6.21 -3.49 4.03
CA SER A 20 7.23 -3.03 4.95
C SER A 20 7.93 -1.76 4.46
N LEU A 21 8.24 -1.67 3.16
CA LEU A 21 8.86 -0.47 2.57
C LEU A 21 7.89 0.73 2.60
N ILE A 22 6.61 0.51 2.27
CA ILE A 22 5.57 1.55 2.34
C ILE A 22 5.47 2.11 3.76
N GLN A 23 5.33 1.24 4.76
CA GLN A 23 5.22 1.66 6.17
C GLN A 23 6.49 2.37 6.67
N GLN A 24 7.68 1.91 6.29
CA GLN A 24 8.93 2.61 6.60
C GLN A 24 8.95 4.03 5.99
N SER A 25 8.49 4.19 4.75
CA SER A 25 8.36 5.51 4.14
C SER A 25 7.38 6.41 4.88
N GLU A 26 6.24 5.90 5.35
CA GLU A 26 5.25 6.69 6.09
C GLU A 26 5.83 7.20 7.42
N ILE A 27 6.57 6.35 8.15
CA ILE A 27 7.26 6.73 9.38
C ILE A 27 8.30 7.81 9.11
N LEU A 28 9.14 7.62 8.08
CA LEU A 28 10.17 8.60 7.70
C LEU A 28 9.55 9.95 7.30
N PHE A 29 8.44 9.92 6.56
CA PHE A 29 7.69 11.11 6.20
C PHE A 29 7.16 11.82 7.45
N ALA A 30 6.53 11.10 8.38
CA ALA A 30 6.02 11.66 9.63
C ALA A 30 7.11 12.26 10.52
N GLN A 31 8.34 11.74 10.43
CA GLN A 31 9.52 12.29 11.13
C GLN A 31 10.14 13.51 10.44
N GLY A 32 9.67 13.89 9.24
CA GLY A 32 10.22 14.99 8.46
C GLY A 32 11.45 14.62 7.61
N PHE A 33 11.82 13.34 7.53
CA PHE A 33 12.92 12.84 6.70
C PHE A 33 12.47 12.58 5.26
N LEU A 34 12.00 13.63 4.57
CA LEU A 34 11.37 13.52 3.24
C LEU A 34 12.28 12.87 2.20
N GLN A 35 13.57 13.20 2.19
CA GLN A 35 14.52 12.61 1.23
C GLN A 35 14.68 11.09 1.45
N THR A 36 14.79 10.65 2.70
CA THR A 36 14.91 9.22 3.04
C THR A 36 13.59 8.47 2.79
N ALA A 37 12.44 9.14 2.98
CA ALA A 37 11.14 8.61 2.60
C ALA A 37 11.08 8.39 1.07
N TRP A 38 11.54 9.36 0.27
CA TRP A 38 11.62 9.23 -1.19
C TRP A 38 12.48 8.04 -1.61
N GLU A 39 13.69 7.92 -1.08
CA GLU A 39 14.60 6.81 -1.39
C GLU A 39 14.03 5.44 -0.97
N THR A 40 13.26 5.40 0.12
CA THR A 40 12.52 4.19 0.53
C THR A 40 11.41 3.85 -0.46
N GLN A 41 10.69 4.86 -0.97
CA GLN A 41 9.69 4.67 -2.02
C GLN A 41 10.32 4.19 -3.34
N GLU A 42 11.49 4.69 -3.72
CA GLU A 42 12.21 4.21 -4.91
C GLU A 42 12.54 2.71 -4.83
N LYS A 43 12.95 2.22 -3.65
CA LYS A 43 13.15 0.77 -3.44
C LYS A 43 11.84 -0.02 -3.59
N ALA A 44 10.72 0.54 -3.14
CA ALA A 44 9.41 -0.08 -3.30
C ALA A 44 8.99 -0.13 -4.78
N PHE A 45 9.22 0.94 -5.56
CA PHE A 45 8.97 0.94 -7.01
C PHE A 45 9.86 -0.06 -7.75
N GLN A 46 11.14 -0.15 -7.38
CA GLN A 46 12.05 -1.14 -7.93
C GLN A 46 11.53 -2.56 -7.68
N LEU A 47 11.09 -2.86 -6.45
CA LEU A 47 10.53 -4.16 -6.11
C LEU A 47 9.25 -4.47 -6.91
N ILE A 48 8.37 -3.49 -7.13
CA ILE A 48 7.17 -3.66 -7.94
C ILE A 48 7.54 -4.07 -9.36
N ASN A 49 8.50 -3.37 -9.99
CA ASN A 49 8.93 -3.64 -11.35
C ASN A 49 9.61 -5.03 -11.48
N GLU A 50 10.53 -5.34 -10.56
CA GLU A 50 11.26 -6.62 -10.56
C GLU A 50 10.36 -7.84 -10.38
N GLN A 51 9.24 -7.69 -9.66
CA GLN A 51 8.33 -8.78 -9.30
C GLN A 51 6.96 -8.68 -9.98
N HIS A 52 6.78 -7.75 -10.94
CA HIS A 52 5.55 -7.53 -11.69
C HIS A 52 4.29 -7.34 -10.81
N LEU A 53 4.40 -6.46 -9.80
CA LEU A 53 3.37 -6.23 -8.78
C LEU A 53 2.47 -5.03 -9.09
N GLU A 54 2.47 -4.51 -10.32
CA GLU A 54 1.84 -3.22 -10.68
C GLU A 54 0.32 -3.22 -10.47
N GLN A 55 -0.32 -4.40 -10.54
CA GLN A 55 -1.78 -4.51 -10.43
C GLN A 55 -2.27 -4.79 -9.01
N LEU A 56 -1.37 -4.81 -8.03
CA LEU A 56 -1.77 -4.97 -6.63
C LEU A 56 -2.31 -3.64 -6.07
N PRO A 57 -3.29 -3.65 -5.15
CA PRO A 57 -3.78 -2.41 -4.53
C PRO A 57 -2.70 -1.66 -3.77
N MET A 58 -1.65 -2.36 -3.32
CA MET A 58 -0.48 -1.73 -2.70
C MET A 58 0.29 -0.80 -3.63
N HIS A 59 0.23 -1.01 -4.95
CA HIS A 59 0.83 -0.08 -5.90
C HIS A 59 0.11 1.28 -5.87
N GLU A 60 -1.23 1.30 -5.79
CA GLU A 60 -1.98 2.55 -5.57
C GLU A 60 -1.50 3.25 -4.30
N PHE A 61 -1.34 2.50 -3.21
CA PHE A 61 -0.92 3.09 -1.94
C PHE A 61 0.44 3.76 -2.07
N LEU A 62 1.40 3.10 -2.74
CA LEU A 62 2.74 3.63 -2.98
C LEU A 62 2.70 4.92 -3.80
N VAL A 63 1.95 4.97 -4.91
CA VAL A 63 1.85 6.18 -5.74
C VAL A 63 1.08 7.30 -5.03
N ARG A 64 0.20 6.98 -4.08
CA ARG A 64 -0.47 7.99 -3.24
C ARG A 64 0.48 8.63 -2.23
N ILE A 65 1.31 7.85 -1.51
CA ILE A 65 2.31 8.43 -0.60
C ILE A 65 3.46 9.13 -1.36
N ARG A 66 3.73 8.73 -2.60
CA ARG A 66 4.59 9.47 -3.53
C ARG A 66 3.99 10.83 -3.87
N ALA A 67 2.69 10.89 -4.18
CA ALA A 67 1.99 12.15 -4.43
C ALA A 67 2.03 13.09 -3.22
N GLN A 68 1.82 12.57 -2.00
CA GLN A 68 1.92 13.35 -0.77
C GLN A 68 3.32 13.96 -0.57
N LEU A 69 4.37 13.19 -0.86
CA LEU A 69 5.74 13.64 -0.77
C LEU A 69 6.06 14.72 -1.82
N LEU A 70 5.67 14.50 -3.07
CA LEU A 70 5.80 15.49 -4.16
C LEU A 70 5.05 16.79 -3.83
N TRP A 71 3.86 16.68 -3.24
CA TRP A 71 3.08 17.83 -2.80
C TRP A 71 3.81 18.62 -1.71
N ALA A 72 4.43 17.95 -0.74
CA ALA A 72 5.25 18.59 0.29
C ALA A 72 6.47 19.34 -0.29
N TRP A 73 6.96 18.93 -1.46
CA TRP A 73 8.00 19.63 -2.22
C TRP A 73 7.46 20.64 -3.24
N ALA A 74 6.16 20.94 -3.22
CA ALA A 74 5.49 21.84 -4.18
C ALA A 74 5.63 21.42 -5.65
N ARG A 75 5.89 20.13 -5.92
CA ARG A 75 5.92 19.53 -7.27
C ARG A 75 4.52 19.08 -7.66
N LEU A 76 3.61 20.04 -7.81
CA LEU A 76 2.16 19.80 -7.87
C LEU A 76 1.72 18.99 -9.09
N ASP A 77 2.27 19.27 -10.27
CA ASP A 77 1.92 18.53 -11.50
C ASP A 77 2.30 17.04 -11.38
N GLU A 78 3.45 16.76 -10.77
CA GLU A 78 3.92 15.39 -10.55
C GLU A 78 3.13 14.69 -9.46
N ALA A 79 2.74 15.42 -8.40
CA ALA A 79 1.85 14.89 -7.38
C ALA A 79 0.48 14.51 -7.99
N GLU A 80 -0.07 15.35 -8.86
CA GLU A 80 -1.31 15.05 -9.58
C GLU A 80 -1.15 13.82 -10.48
N ALA A 81 -0.08 13.76 -11.28
CA ALA A 81 0.19 12.61 -12.16
C ALA A 81 0.30 11.29 -11.36
N SER A 82 0.99 11.33 -10.21
CA SER A 82 1.14 10.20 -9.30
C SER A 82 -0.19 9.79 -8.65
N ALA A 83 -1.05 10.74 -8.29
CA ALA A 83 -2.39 10.42 -7.78
C ALA A 83 -3.29 9.81 -8.87
N ARG A 84 -3.21 10.33 -10.12
CA ARG A 84 -3.96 9.80 -11.26
C ARG A 84 -3.54 8.38 -11.61
N SER A 85 -2.25 8.05 -11.55
CA SER A 85 -1.81 6.66 -11.78
C SER A 85 -2.36 5.70 -10.71
N GLY A 86 -2.53 6.15 -9.47
CA GLY A 86 -3.19 5.36 -8.42
C GLY A 86 -4.66 5.05 -8.74
N ILE A 87 -5.38 6.02 -9.30
CA ILE A 87 -6.77 5.82 -9.77
C ILE A 87 -6.80 4.79 -10.92
N GLU A 88 -5.83 4.85 -11.84
CA GLU A 88 -5.69 3.88 -12.95
C GLU A 88 -5.49 2.46 -12.42
N VAL A 89 -4.62 2.26 -11.42
CA VAL A 89 -4.38 0.95 -10.78
C VAL A 89 -5.69 0.36 -10.24
N LEU A 90 -6.52 1.19 -9.59
CA LEU A 90 -7.80 0.77 -9.03
C LEU A 90 -8.94 0.68 -10.05
N SER A 91 -8.78 1.20 -11.28
CA SER A 91 -9.85 1.17 -12.30
C SER A 91 -10.28 -0.25 -12.68
N SER A 92 -9.38 -1.22 -12.53
CA SER A 92 -9.62 -2.64 -12.75
C SER A 92 -10.26 -3.35 -11.54
N TYR A 93 -10.28 -2.69 -10.38
CA TYR A 93 -10.91 -3.21 -9.17
C TYR A 93 -12.40 -2.91 -9.19
N GLN A 94 -13.20 -3.93 -9.50
CA GLN A 94 -14.61 -3.90 -9.12
C GLN A 94 -14.69 -3.93 -7.59
N PRO A 95 -15.48 -3.04 -6.95
CA PRO A 95 -15.82 -3.24 -5.55
C PRO A 95 -16.46 -4.62 -5.46
N GLN A 96 -15.76 -5.58 -4.86
CA GLN A 96 -16.37 -6.85 -4.50
C GLN A 96 -17.62 -6.46 -3.72
N GLN A 97 -18.79 -6.82 -4.27
CA GLN A 97 -20.02 -6.79 -3.50
C GLN A 97 -19.66 -7.47 -2.19
N THR A 98 -19.70 -6.70 -1.09
CA THR A 98 -19.60 -7.26 0.25
C THR A 98 -20.54 -8.44 0.23
N ALA A 99 -19.98 -9.65 0.31
CA ALA A 99 -20.78 -10.86 0.39
C ALA A 99 -21.80 -10.56 1.48
N SER A 100 -23.07 -10.51 1.10
CA SER A 100 -24.17 -10.35 2.04
C SER A 100 -23.92 -11.39 3.11
N VAL A 101 -23.55 -10.96 4.32
CA VAL A 101 -23.37 -11.84 5.46
C VAL A 101 -24.68 -12.63 5.54
N PRO A 102 -24.68 -13.95 5.28
CA PRO A 102 -25.92 -14.69 5.32
C PRO A 102 -26.36 -14.70 6.77
N GLY A 103 -27.55 -14.13 6.99
CA GLY A 103 -28.47 -14.39 8.08
C GLY A 103 -27.89 -14.71 9.46
N ASN A 104 -28.18 -13.79 10.38
CA ASN A 104 -28.56 -14.12 11.76
C ASN A 104 -27.42 -14.52 12.71
N VAL A 105 -26.67 -13.53 13.19
CA VAL A 105 -25.85 -13.66 14.41
C VAL A 105 -26.71 -13.67 15.69
N ASP A 106 -27.98 -13.28 15.61
CA ASP A 106 -28.88 -13.20 16.77
C ASP A 106 -29.37 -14.57 17.27
N SER A 107 -29.17 -15.66 16.51
CA SER A 107 -29.58 -17.01 16.95
C SER A 107 -28.55 -17.79 17.77
N MET A 108 -27.35 -17.25 18.02
CA MET A 108 -26.32 -17.94 18.82
C MET A 108 -26.25 -17.53 20.30
N LEU A 109 -26.99 -16.50 20.72
CA LEU A 109 -27.00 -16.02 22.12
C LEU A 109 -28.29 -16.35 22.89
N ALA A 110 -29.19 -17.15 22.32
CA ALA A 110 -30.44 -17.56 22.96
C ALA A 110 -30.49 -19.09 23.18
N GLY A 111 -29.75 -19.58 24.17
CA GLY A 111 -29.90 -20.92 24.75
C GLY A 111 -29.90 -20.81 26.29
N PRO A 112 -30.78 -21.51 27.02
CA PRO A 112 -30.96 -21.28 28.45
C PRO A 112 -29.92 -22.05 29.28
N TRP A 113 -29.12 -21.28 30.03
CA TRP A 113 -28.11 -21.63 31.04
C TRP A 113 -26.77 -22.17 30.52
#